data_AF-A0A959LA53-F1
#
_entry.id   AF-A0A959LA53-F1
#
_cell.length_a   1.000
_cell.length_b   1.000
_cell.length_c   1.000
_cell.angle_alpha   90.00
_cell.angle_beta   90.00
_cell.angle_gamma   90.00
#
_symmetry.space_group_name_H-M   'P 1'
#
loop_
_entity.id
_entity.type
_entity.pdbx_description
1 polymer ?
#
loop_
_entity_poly.entity_id
_entity_poly.type
_entity_poly.pdbx_seq_one_letter_code
_entity_poly.pdbx_strand_id
1 'polypeptide(L)'
;MNRIDLYNIMESMAFEGKEYEEIESEIRKYKGLISETELKSALSSISEYIAAYQMAKQQKANDLNHIFIGITLLLLGVIFTVGTFFSGSSSFIITFGLLIGGAFIIYNGIKEYNKPLHDVIRKSKIFKRKY
;
A
#
# COMPACT_ATOMS: atom_id res chain seq x y z
N MET A 1 15.27 13.63 -30.93
CA MET A 1 16.09 13.69 -29.71
C MET A 1 15.21 13.20 -28.57
N ASN A 2 15.47 11.97 -28.08
CA ASN A 2 14.60 11.26 -27.13
C ASN A 2 14.44 12.11 -25.87
N ARG A 3 13.20 12.50 -25.53
CA ARG A 3 12.92 13.02 -24.19
C ARG A 3 13.18 11.86 -23.23
N ILE A 4 14.36 11.84 -22.64
CA ILE A 4 14.65 10.96 -21.51
C ILE A 4 13.66 11.41 -20.43
N ASP A 5 12.66 10.57 -20.18
CA ASP A 5 11.58 10.90 -19.27
C ASP A 5 12.10 10.68 -17.84
N LEU A 6 12.91 11.63 -17.36
CA LEU A 6 13.54 11.61 -16.04
C LEU A 6 12.53 11.28 -14.93
N TYR A 7 11.31 11.77 -15.09
CA TYR A 7 10.21 11.49 -14.18
C TYR A 7 9.86 10.00 -14.10
N ASN A 8 9.82 9.29 -15.22
CA ASN A 8 9.55 7.84 -15.23
C ASN A 8 10.71 7.06 -14.60
N ILE A 9 11.95 7.48 -14.85
CA ILE A 9 13.14 6.85 -14.25
C ILE A 9 13.10 7.03 -12.72
N MET A 10 12.93 8.27 -12.25
CA MET A 10 12.75 8.59 -10.84
C MET A 10 11.64 7.80 -10.18
N GLU A 11 10.47 7.77 -10.83
CA GLU A 11 9.30 7.06 -10.34
C GLU A 11 9.60 5.57 -10.21
N SER A 12 10.19 4.94 -11.24
CA SER A 12 10.57 3.53 -11.21
C SER A 12 11.57 3.20 -10.09
N MET A 13 12.62 4.01 -9.93
CA MET A 13 13.62 3.78 -8.88
C MET A 13 13.05 4.00 -7.47
N ALA A 14 12.20 5.00 -7.30
CA ALA A 14 11.48 5.19 -6.03
C ALA A 14 10.56 4.00 -5.73
N PHE A 15 9.92 3.43 -6.75
CA PHE A 15 9.09 2.23 -6.62
C PHE A 15 9.89 0.95 -6.31
N GLU A 16 11.14 0.89 -6.73
CA GLU A 16 12.09 -0.17 -6.34
C GLU A 16 12.61 0.00 -4.91
N GLY A 17 12.25 1.09 -4.22
CA GLY A 17 12.66 1.37 -2.85
C GLY A 17 14.08 1.92 -2.73
N LYS A 18 14.59 2.54 -3.79
CA LYS A 18 15.91 3.16 -3.82
C LYS A 18 15.97 4.42 -2.94
N GLU A 19 17.12 4.65 -2.32
CA GLU A 19 17.33 5.83 -1.49
C GLU A 19 17.53 7.10 -2.34
N TYR A 20 17.28 8.25 -1.71
CA TYR A 20 17.39 9.56 -2.37
C TYR A 20 18.75 9.77 -3.05
N GLU A 21 19.83 9.39 -2.37
CA GLU A 21 21.21 9.55 -2.88
C GLU A 21 21.46 8.70 -4.13
N GLU A 22 20.88 7.49 -4.20
CA GLU A 22 20.98 6.63 -5.38
C GLU A 22 20.22 7.21 -6.57
N ILE A 23 19.00 7.71 -6.34
CA ILE A 23 18.17 8.32 -7.39
C ILE A 23 18.82 9.63 -7.87
N GLU A 24 19.35 10.44 -6.95
CA GLU A 24 20.06 11.68 -7.27
C GLU A 24 21.31 11.41 -8.11
N SER A 25 22.11 10.41 -7.73
CA SER A 25 23.31 9.99 -8.47
C SER A 25 22.96 9.59 -9.91
N GLU A 26 21.89 8.81 -10.09
CA GLU A 26 21.45 8.36 -11.40
C GLU A 26 20.98 9.52 -12.29
N ILE A 27 20.21 10.46 -11.74
CA ILE A 27 19.75 11.64 -12.48
C ILE A 27 20.91 12.56 -12.85
N ARG A 28 21.90 12.72 -11.95
CA ARG A 28 23.08 13.55 -12.20
C ARG A 28 23.95 13.03 -13.34
N LYS A 29 23.85 11.75 -13.74
CA LYS A 29 24.52 11.22 -14.94
C LYS A 29 24.03 11.87 -16.23
N TYR A 30 22.83 12.42 -16.23
CA TYR A 30 22.24 13.13 -17.37
C TYR A 30 22.60 14.63 -17.39
N LYS A 31 23.43 15.09 -16.45
CA LYS A 31 23.92 16.47 -16.41
C LYS A 31 24.69 16.79 -17.69
N GLY A 32 24.21 17.77 -18.45
CA GLY A 32 24.76 18.14 -19.77
C GLY A 32 23.90 17.71 -20.97
N LEU A 33 22.96 16.78 -20.78
CA LEU A 33 21.97 16.39 -21.79
C LEU A 33 20.64 17.14 -21.64
N ILE A 34 20.42 17.79 -20.49
CA ILE A 34 19.14 18.33 -20.05
C ILE A 34 19.38 19.72 -19.43
N SER A 35 18.38 20.61 -19.49
CA SER A 35 18.51 21.94 -18.90
C SER A 35 18.65 21.87 -17.38
N GLU A 36 19.38 22.83 -16.81
CA GLU A 36 19.60 22.91 -15.36
C GLU A 36 18.28 23.11 -14.60
N THR A 37 17.32 23.80 -15.22
CA THR A 37 15.98 24.03 -14.69
C THR A 37 15.18 22.73 -14.57
N GLU A 38 15.20 21.89 -15.61
CA GLU A 38 14.53 20.58 -15.61
C GLU A 38 15.19 19.62 -14.62
N LEU A 39 16.52 19.62 -14.55
CA LEU A 39 17.27 18.82 -13.57
C LEU A 39 16.90 19.17 -12.13
N LYS A 40 16.84 20.48 -11.82
CA LYS A 40 16.48 20.96 -10.48
C LYS A 40 15.02 20.63 -10.13
N SER A 41 14.11 20.74 -11.10
CA SER A 41 12.71 20.35 -10.91
C SER A 41 12.59 18.85 -10.64
N ALA A 42 13.26 18.01 -11.42
CA ALA A 42 13.30 16.56 -11.24
C ALA A 42 13.81 16.16 -9.85
N LEU A 43 14.95 16.71 -9.41
CA LEU A 43 15.52 16.46 -8.08
C LEU A 43 14.56 16.86 -6.95
N SER A 44 13.86 17.99 -7.08
CA SER A 44 12.88 18.43 -6.07
C SER A 44 11.72 17.44 -5.89
N SER A 45 11.32 16.76 -6.97
CA SER A 45 10.23 15.79 -6.96
C SER A 45 10.61 14.42 -6.39
N ILE A 46 11.89 14.06 -6.28
CA ILE A 46 12.32 12.74 -5.73
C ILE A 46 11.71 12.52 -4.34
N SER A 47 11.78 13.54 -3.49
CA SER A 47 11.24 13.48 -2.12
C SER A 47 9.76 13.12 -2.09
N GLU A 48 8.97 13.64 -3.03
CA GLU A 48 7.55 13.35 -3.15
C GLU A 48 7.29 11.91 -3.59
N TYR A 49 8.10 11.38 -4.51
CA TYR A 49 7.99 9.99 -4.96
C TYR A 49 8.37 8.99 -3.86
N ILE A 50 9.45 9.27 -3.12
CA ILE A 50 9.85 8.45 -1.97
C ILE A 50 8.76 8.48 -0.89
N ALA A 51 8.23 9.65 -0.55
CA ALA A 51 7.16 9.78 0.43
C ALA A 51 5.89 9.03 -0.02
N ALA A 52 5.52 9.13 -1.29
CA ALA A 52 4.37 8.41 -1.84
C ALA A 52 4.56 6.88 -1.79
N TYR A 53 5.77 6.40 -2.10
CA TYR A 53 6.11 4.98 -1.98
C TYR A 53 6.01 4.48 -0.53
N GLN A 54 6.58 5.23 0.42
CA GLN A 54 6.51 4.89 1.84
C GLN A 54 5.06 4.86 2.35
N MET A 55 4.23 5.84 1.97
CA MET A 55 2.80 5.85 2.29
C MET A 55 2.08 4.62 1.72
N ALA A 56 2.36 4.26 0.47
CA ALA A 56 1.75 3.10 -0.17
C ALA A 56 2.18 1.79 0.49
N LYS A 57 3.44 1.69 0.93
CA LYS A 57 3.95 0.55 1.71
C LYS A 57 3.28 0.47 3.08
N GLN A 58 3.11 1.60 3.77
CA GLN A 58 2.42 1.67 5.06
C GLN A 58 0.95 1.28 4.92
N GLN A 59 0.29 1.69 3.83
CA GLN A 59 -1.09 1.31 3.56
C GLN A 59 -1.21 -0.20 3.33
N LYS A 60 -0.31 -0.81 2.54
CA LYS A 60 -0.27 -2.28 2.41
C LYS A 60 -0.04 -3.01 3.73
N ALA A 61 0.77 -2.44 4.62
CA ALA A 61 0.97 -2.99 5.96
C ALA A 61 -0.32 -2.91 6.80
N ASN A 62 -1.07 -1.81 6.70
CA ASN A 62 -2.39 -1.70 7.34
C ASN A 62 -3.40 -2.70 6.76
N ASP A 63 -3.43 -2.88 5.44
CA ASP A 63 -4.30 -3.86 4.79
C ASP A 63 -3.97 -5.29 5.27
N LEU A 64 -2.68 -5.61 5.43
CA LEU A 64 -2.23 -6.87 6.00
C LEU A 64 -2.69 -7.04 7.46
N ASN A 65 -2.63 -5.97 8.26
CA ASN A 65 -3.14 -5.98 9.63
C ASN A 65 -4.66 -6.24 9.66
N HIS A 66 -5.43 -5.67 8.73
CA HIS A 66 -6.87 -5.98 8.61
C HIS A 66 -7.13 -7.46 8.30
N ILE A 67 -6.31 -8.08 7.44
CA ILE A 67 -6.38 -9.52 7.18
C ILE A 67 -6.11 -10.30 8.47
N PHE A 68 -5.08 -9.95 9.24
CA PHE A 68 -4.77 -10.62 10.52
C PHE A 68 -5.89 -10.48 11.57
N ILE A 69 -6.52 -9.30 11.65
CA ILE A 69 -7.69 -9.08 12.52
C ILE A 69 -8.83 -10.00 12.10
N GLY A 70 -9.12 -10.09 10.80
CA GLY A 70 -10.15 -10.99 10.29
C GLY A 70 -9.85 -12.47 10.57
N ILE A 71 -8.60 -12.92 10.42
CA ILE A 71 -8.17 -14.28 10.77
C ILE A 71 -8.36 -14.55 12.27
N THR A 72 -7.99 -13.58 13.11
CA THR A 72 -8.16 -13.69 14.56
C THR A 72 -9.64 -13.82 14.93
N LEU A 73 -10.53 -13.04 14.30
CA LEU A 73 -11.97 -13.14 14.50
C LEU A 73 -12.53 -14.50 14.04
N LEU A 74 -12.04 -15.05 12.92
CA LEU A 74 -12.41 -16.39 12.48
C LEU A 74 -12.00 -17.45 13.50
N LEU A 75 -10.77 -17.39 14.01
CA LEU A 75 -10.28 -18.33 15.02
C LEU A 75 -11.11 -18.27 16.30
N LEU A 76 -11.42 -17.06 16.77
CA LEU A 76 -12.34 -16.88 17.91
C LEU A 76 -13.72 -17.46 17.60
N GLY A 77 -14.28 -17.19 16.42
CA GLY A 77 -15.54 -17.77 15.98
C GLY A 77 -15.53 -19.31 16.03
N VAL A 78 -14.46 -19.95 15.54
CA VAL A 78 -14.31 -21.41 15.60
C VAL A 78 -14.22 -21.91 17.04
N ILE A 79 -13.40 -21.29 17.89
CA ILE A 79 -13.27 -21.66 19.31
C ILE A 79 -14.63 -21.57 20.03
N PHE A 80 -15.37 -20.48 19.80
CA PHE A 80 -16.71 -20.31 20.33
C PHE A 80 -17.68 -21.36 19.78
N THR A 81 -17.60 -21.70 18.48
CA THR A 81 -18.43 -22.76 17.86
C THR A 81 -18.23 -24.09 18.57
N VAL A 82 -16.97 -24.47 18.77
CA VAL A 82 -16.61 -25.74 19.39
C VAL A 82 -17.08 -25.75 20.85
N GLY A 83 -16.85 -24.66 21.59
CA GLY A 83 -17.30 -24.52 22.97
C GLY A 83 -18.83 -24.57 23.14
N THR A 84 -19.59 -23.90 22.26
CA THR A 84 -21.06 -23.94 22.31
C THR A 84 -21.61 -25.32 21.93
N PHE A 85 -20.97 -25.99 20.97
CA PHE A 85 -21.33 -27.37 20.61
C PHE A 85 -21.17 -28.34 21.79
N PHE A 86 -20.06 -28.29 22.53
CA PHE A 86 -19.83 -29.15 23.69
C PHE A 86 -20.69 -28.80 24.92
N SER A 87 -21.07 -27.53 25.09
CA SER A 87 -21.91 -27.08 26.21
C SER A 87 -23.41 -27.23 25.97
N GLY A 88 -23.84 -27.66 24.77
CA GLY A 88 -25.25 -27.80 24.41
C GLY A 88 -26.02 -26.47 24.34
N SER A 89 -25.30 -25.34 24.32
CA SER A 89 -25.88 -24.01 24.39
C SER A 89 -26.25 -23.51 23.00
N SER A 90 -27.45 -22.95 22.83
CA SER A 90 -28.02 -22.52 21.54
C SER A 90 -27.49 -21.18 21.00
N SER A 91 -26.32 -20.73 21.46
CA SER A 91 -25.70 -19.44 21.10
C SER A 91 -25.09 -19.40 19.69
N PHE A 92 -25.67 -20.12 18.73
CA PHE A 92 -25.19 -20.24 17.35
C PHE A 92 -25.19 -18.93 16.56
N ILE A 93 -26.05 -17.96 16.94
CA ILE A 93 -26.18 -16.67 16.26
C ILE A 93 -24.89 -15.84 16.38
N ILE A 94 -24.29 -15.81 17.57
CA ILE A 94 -23.06 -15.05 17.85
C ILE A 94 -21.89 -15.64 17.06
N THR A 95 -21.85 -16.96 17.00
CA THR A 95 -20.85 -17.74 16.29
C THR A 95 -20.88 -17.47 14.78
N PHE A 96 -22.08 -17.49 14.17
CA PHE A 96 -22.26 -17.16 12.77
C PHE A 96 -21.85 -15.71 12.45
N GLY A 97 -22.16 -14.76 13.35
CA GLY A 97 -21.74 -13.37 13.21
C GLY A 97 -20.22 -13.19 13.16
N LEU A 98 -19.49 -13.88 14.04
CA LEU A 98 -18.02 -13.85 14.05
C LEU A 98 -17.40 -14.48 12.81
N LEU A 99 -17.95 -15.61 12.34
CA LEU A 99 -17.44 -16.30 11.16
C LEU A 99 -17.69 -15.48 9.88
N ILE A 100 -18.91 -14.99 9.68
CA ILE A 100 -19.25 -14.18 8.50
C ILE A 100 -18.49 -12.84 8.54
N GLY A 101 -18.45 -12.18 9.70
CA GLY A 101 -17.73 -10.92 9.89
C GLY A 101 -16.22 -11.06 9.66
N GLY A 102 -15.60 -12.10 10.21
CA GLY A 102 -14.19 -12.40 10.00
C GLY A 102 -13.88 -12.67 8.52
N ALA A 103 -14.68 -13.50 7.86
CA ALA A 103 -14.53 -13.78 6.42
C ALA A 103 -14.68 -12.53 5.55
N PHE A 104 -15.64 -11.65 5.87
CA PHE A 104 -15.85 -10.39 5.16
C PHE A 104 -14.66 -9.43 5.31
N ILE A 105 -14.12 -9.29 6.51
CA ILE A 105 -12.93 -8.46 6.78
C ILE A 105 -11.72 -8.98 6.01
N ILE A 106 -11.50 -10.31 6.01
CA ILE A 106 -10.40 -10.93 5.24
C ILE A 106 -10.58 -10.66 3.75
N TYR A 107 -11.78 -10.88 3.22
CA TYR A 107 -12.05 -10.68 1.80
C TYR A 107 -11.75 -9.24 1.37
N ASN A 108 -12.19 -8.25 2.16
CA ASN A 108 -11.90 -6.85 1.88
C ASN A 108 -10.41 -6.54 2.02
N GLY A 109 -9.75 -7.03 3.08
CA GLY A 109 -8.31 -6.84 3.27
C GLY A 109 -7.48 -7.41 2.12
N ILE A 110 -7.79 -8.61 1.63
CA ILE A 110 -7.14 -9.22 0.46
C ILE A 110 -7.37 -8.38 -0.80
N LYS A 111 -8.62 -7.94 -1.01
CA LYS A 111 -8.98 -7.09 -2.16
C LYS A 111 -8.22 -5.76 -2.15
N GLU A 112 -7.99 -5.16 -0.98
CA GLU A 112 -7.24 -3.91 -0.84
C GLU A 112 -5.74 -4.14 -1.01
N TYR A 113 -5.19 -5.19 -0.37
CA TYR A 113 -3.78 -5.55 -0.42
C TYR A 113 -3.28 -5.88 -1.84
N ASN A 114 -4.13 -6.54 -2.64
CA ASN A 114 -3.81 -6.93 -4.02
C ASN A 114 -3.86 -5.75 -5.00
N LYS A 115 -4.27 -4.55 -4.58
CA LYS A 115 -4.22 -3.37 -5.46
C LYS A 115 -2.77 -3.03 -5.80
N PRO A 116 -2.45 -2.71 -7.06
CA PRO A 116 -1.11 -2.30 -7.44
C PRO A 116 -0.77 -0.97 -6.74
N LEU A 117 0.49 -0.83 -6.29
CA LEU A 117 0.98 0.35 -5.57
C LEU A 117 0.77 1.65 -6.38
N HIS A 118 0.85 1.55 -7.70
CA HIS A 118 0.63 2.68 -8.61
C HIS A 118 -0.79 3.27 -8.49
N ASP A 119 -1.81 2.45 -8.26
CA ASP A 119 -3.19 2.92 -8.08
C ASP A 119 -3.41 3.58 -6.72
N VAL A 120 -2.72 3.07 -5.68
CA VAL A 120 -2.75 3.64 -4.33
C VAL A 120 -2.14 5.05 -4.34
N ILE A 121 -1.00 5.22 -5.02
CA ILE A 121 -0.32 6.53 -5.14
C ILE A 121 -1.09 7.49 -6.05
N ARG A 122 -1.70 6.99 -7.14
CA ARG A 122 -2.55 7.84 -8.00
C ARG A 122 -3.72 8.43 -7.20
N LYS A 123 -4.34 7.62 -6.33
CA LYS A 123 -5.43 8.06 -5.47
C LYS A 123 -4.96 9.09 -4.43
N SER A 124 -3.76 8.93 -3.85
CA SER A 124 -3.20 9.89 -2.88
C SER A 124 -2.81 11.23 -3.53
N LYS A 125 -2.22 11.22 -4.74
CA LYS A 125 -1.92 12.44 -5.52
C LYS A 125 -3.18 13.23 -5.88
N ILE A 126 -4.29 12.55 -6.21
CA ILE A 126 -5.58 13.19 -6.50
C ILE A 126 -6.14 13.88 -5.24
N PHE A 127 -5.96 13.26 -4.06
CA PHE A 127 -6.43 13.82 -2.80
C PHE A 127 -5.66 15.11 -2.42
N LYS A 128 -4.34 15.14 -2.65
CA LYS A 128 -3.49 16.31 -2.35
C LYS A 128 -3.68 17.49 -3.30
N ARG A 129 -4.33 17.31 -4.46
CA ARG A 129 -4.71 18.40 -5.39
C ARG A 129 -6.06 19.03 -5.07
N LYS A 130 -6.83 18.44 -4.17
CA LYS A 130 -8.20 18.88 -3.84
C LYS A 130 -8.26 19.76 -2.58
N TYR A 131 -7.13 19.93 -1.91
CA TYR A 131 -6.91 20.75 -0.71
C TYR A 131 -5.64 21.58 -0.92
#